data_AF-A0A838LCZ6-F1
#
_entry.id   AF-A0A838LCZ6-F1
#
_cell.length_a   1.000
_cell.length_b   1.000
_cell.length_c   1.000
_cell.angle_alpha   90.00
_cell.angle_beta   90.00
_cell.angle_gamma   90.00
#
_symmetry.space_group_name_H-M   'P 1'
#
loop_
_entity.id
_entity.type
_entity.pdbx_description
1 polymer ?
#
loop_
_entity_poly.entity_id
_entity_poly.type
_entity_poly.pdbx_seq_one_letter_code
_entity_poly.pdbx_strand_id
1 'polypeptide(L)'
;MRRFIISAVAALAVVLAISGTVLAGSGGGSSVTEARLERALPIEFANLYAQQAAQLGHRGITPESLHARAMCDKGGAVEANVGPGSNWNCLMSWTDPNNPMPPEGYGKFELDVHSNGCFTAGGPSKLVGFQTITDVRGREVTNPVYEFDGCFDPKGDDAPTGVEFPSLLNVTTTVLRPDADGRVSLQLSCGTGSTGCAGTVTAVAGGTNLGTVPFDLQEELTGKVSFPKAVPEGAADVTFTVEATTGVGPTSSTTLPMPGQQ
;
A
#
# COMPACT_ATOMS: atom_id res chain seq x y z
N MET A 1 -58.19 14.91 -14.29
CA MET A 1 -57.04 14.04 -14.63
C MET A 1 -55.68 14.72 -14.45
N ARG A 2 -55.40 15.91 -15.03
CA ARG A 2 -54.10 16.61 -14.86
C ARG A 2 -53.67 16.89 -13.41
N ARG A 3 -54.62 17.24 -12.52
CA ARG A 3 -54.33 17.53 -11.10
C ARG A 3 -53.93 16.30 -10.29
N PHE A 4 -54.47 15.11 -10.62
CA PHE A 4 -54.12 13.85 -9.94
C PHE A 4 -52.72 13.35 -10.33
N ILE A 5 -52.30 13.60 -11.57
CA ILE A 5 -50.97 13.21 -12.05
C ILE A 5 -49.89 14.07 -11.38
N ILE A 6 -50.13 15.37 -11.19
CA ILE A 6 -49.18 16.28 -10.54
C ILE A 6 -48.99 15.91 -9.05
N SER A 7 -50.08 15.56 -8.35
CA SER A 7 -50.01 15.11 -6.95
C SER A 7 -49.28 13.77 -6.79
N ALA A 8 -49.45 12.84 -7.73
CA ALA A 8 -48.77 11.55 -7.71
C ALA A 8 -47.26 11.67 -7.99
N VAL A 9 -46.87 12.55 -8.93
CA VAL A 9 -45.46 12.81 -9.24
C VAL A 9 -44.75 13.56 -8.09
N ALA A 10 -45.43 14.50 -7.44
CA ALA A 10 -44.88 15.20 -6.27
C ALA A 10 -44.68 14.26 -5.07
N ALA A 11 -45.62 13.33 -4.83
CA ALA A 11 -45.48 12.33 -3.78
C ALA A 11 -44.33 11.34 -4.07
N LEU A 12 -44.15 10.93 -5.33
CA LEU A 12 -43.02 10.08 -5.73
C LEU A 12 -41.67 10.80 -5.59
N ALA A 13 -41.61 12.09 -5.91
CA ALA A 13 -40.39 12.89 -5.77
C ALA A 13 -39.98 13.09 -4.29
N VAL A 14 -40.96 13.23 -3.39
CA VAL A 14 -40.70 13.29 -1.95
C VAL A 14 -40.26 11.93 -1.41
N VAL A 15 -40.87 10.82 -1.85
CA VAL A 15 -40.43 9.46 -1.44
C VAL A 15 -39.00 9.17 -1.95
N LEU A 16 -38.66 9.57 -3.17
CA LEU A 16 -37.31 9.41 -3.74
C LEU A 16 -36.26 10.34 -3.11
N ALA A 17 -36.66 11.54 -2.66
CA ALA A 17 -35.78 12.45 -1.95
C ALA A 17 -35.51 11.99 -0.50
N ILE A 18 -36.46 11.29 0.13
CA ILE A 18 -36.29 10.75 1.50
C ILE A 18 -35.53 9.41 1.49
N SER A 19 -35.61 8.62 0.40
CA SER A 19 -34.85 7.37 0.28
C SER A 19 -33.36 7.57 -0.02
N GLY A 20 -32.90 8.79 -0.29
CA GLY A 20 -31.48 9.12 -0.50
C GLY A 20 -30.70 9.46 0.77
N THR A 21 -31.37 9.67 1.91
CA THR A 21 -30.73 10.27 3.10
C THR A 21 -30.92 9.52 4.42
N VAL A 22 -31.34 8.25 4.40
CA VAL A 22 -31.32 7.40 5.61
C VAL A 22 -30.88 5.97 5.28
N LEU A 23 -29.57 5.77 5.16
CA LEU A 23 -28.91 4.51 5.54
C LEU A 23 -27.97 4.79 6.71
N ALA A 24 -28.50 5.40 7.77
CA ALA A 24 -27.80 5.54 9.04
C ALA A 24 -28.75 5.06 10.13
N GLY A 25 -28.53 3.82 10.58
CA GLY A 25 -29.16 3.30 11.79
C GLY A 25 -29.99 2.04 11.58
N SER A 26 -29.64 1.01 12.36
CA SER A 26 -30.36 -0.24 12.61
C SER A 26 -30.27 -1.38 11.58
N GLY A 27 -29.05 -1.90 11.37
CA GLY A 27 -28.87 -3.26 10.85
C GLY A 27 -27.42 -3.74 10.97
N GLY A 28 -27.12 -4.60 11.95
CA GLY A 28 -26.01 -5.57 11.99
C GLY A 28 -24.65 -5.25 11.37
N GLY A 29 -24.21 -3.99 11.33
CA GLY A 29 -22.90 -3.60 10.81
C GLY A 29 -21.78 -4.08 11.73
N SER A 30 -20.70 -4.61 11.16
CA SER A 30 -19.51 -4.93 11.95
C SER A 30 -18.95 -3.67 12.57
N SER A 31 -18.59 -3.73 13.85
CA SER A 31 -17.81 -2.65 14.48
C SER A 31 -16.36 -2.65 13.99
N VAL A 32 -15.93 -3.69 13.30
CA VAL A 32 -14.65 -3.72 12.58
C VAL A 32 -14.78 -3.01 11.26
N THR A 33 -14.13 -1.87 11.15
CA THR A 33 -14.10 -0.97 10.00
C THR A 33 -12.67 -0.49 9.77
N GLU A 34 -12.39 -0.09 8.53
CA GLU A 34 -11.13 0.55 8.12
C GLU A 34 -10.73 1.69 9.04
N ALA A 35 -11.60 2.68 9.18
CA ALA A 35 -11.27 3.92 9.87
C ALA A 35 -10.97 3.70 11.36
N ARG A 36 -11.63 2.73 12.02
CA ARG A 36 -11.30 2.35 13.40
C ARG A 36 -9.97 1.62 13.50
N LEU A 37 -9.64 0.77 12.53
CA LEU A 37 -8.36 0.08 12.46
C LEU A 37 -7.22 1.08 12.23
N GLU A 38 -7.38 2.01 11.29
CA GLU A 38 -6.43 3.07 10.98
C GLU A 38 -6.17 4.03 12.14
N ARG A 39 -7.12 4.15 13.07
CA ARG A 39 -6.92 4.88 14.33
C ARG A 39 -6.18 4.05 15.37
N ALA A 40 -6.62 2.81 15.58
CA ALA A 40 -6.13 1.99 16.67
C ALA A 40 -4.69 1.49 16.43
N LEU A 41 -4.39 1.05 15.21
CA LEU A 41 -3.10 0.45 14.87
C LEU A 41 -1.92 1.42 15.07
N PRO A 42 -1.94 2.67 14.56
CA PRO A 42 -0.86 3.62 14.81
C PRO A 42 -0.65 3.95 16.28
N ILE A 43 -1.71 4.04 17.08
CA ILE A 43 -1.62 4.35 18.51
C ILE A 43 -0.91 3.21 19.23
N GLU A 44 -1.34 1.96 19.03
CA GLU A 44 -0.72 0.80 19.67
C GLU A 44 0.73 0.66 19.25
N PHE A 45 0.98 0.72 17.94
CA PHE A 45 2.33 0.69 17.38
C PHE A 45 3.24 1.75 17.99
N ALA A 46 2.77 3.00 18.09
CA ALA A 46 3.59 4.10 18.60
C ALA A 46 3.98 3.91 20.08
N ASN A 47 3.07 3.37 20.90
CA ASN A 47 3.34 3.03 22.29
C ASN A 47 4.39 1.92 22.45
N LEU A 48 4.32 0.89 21.60
CA LEU A 48 5.25 -0.24 21.63
C LEU A 48 6.61 0.12 20.99
N TYR A 49 6.61 0.89 19.91
CA TYR A 49 7.81 1.33 19.23
C TYR A 49 8.66 2.25 20.13
N ALA A 50 8.03 3.13 20.92
CA ALA A 50 8.76 3.92 21.91
C ALA A 50 9.49 3.04 22.95
N GLN A 51 8.91 1.89 23.32
CA GLN A 51 9.57 0.91 24.20
C GLN A 51 10.73 0.23 23.50
N GLN A 52 10.55 -0.19 22.24
CA GLN A 52 11.64 -0.75 21.42
C GLN A 52 12.80 0.24 21.29
N ALA A 53 12.49 1.49 20.93
CA ALA A 53 13.45 2.57 20.79
C ALA A 53 14.27 2.76 22.08
N ALA A 54 13.62 2.70 23.25
CA ALA A 54 14.32 2.73 24.54
C ALA A 54 15.22 1.50 24.76
N GLN A 55 14.79 0.29 24.37
CA GLN A 55 15.62 -0.93 24.44
C GLN A 55 16.86 -0.83 23.55
N LEU A 56 16.74 -0.20 22.38
CA LEU A 56 17.82 0.04 21.41
C LEU A 56 18.67 1.28 21.73
N GLY A 57 18.27 2.09 22.73
CA GLY A 57 18.99 3.29 23.14
C GLY A 57 18.78 4.50 22.23
N HIS A 58 17.76 4.48 21.38
CA HIS A 58 17.35 5.63 20.58
C HIS A 58 16.83 6.73 21.51
N ARG A 59 17.18 7.99 21.21
CA ARG A 59 16.80 9.15 22.04
C ARG A 59 15.73 9.99 21.34
N GLY A 60 14.85 10.58 22.14
CA GLY A 60 13.82 11.50 21.63
C GLY A 60 12.65 10.83 20.93
N ILE A 61 12.50 9.51 21.07
CA ILE A 61 11.37 8.76 20.51
C ILE A 61 10.28 8.65 21.58
N THR A 62 9.14 9.27 21.33
CA THR A 62 7.89 9.12 22.11
C THR A 62 6.76 8.72 21.16
N PRO A 63 5.62 8.21 21.67
CA PRO A 63 4.48 7.89 20.81
C PRO A 63 4.05 9.08 19.93
N GLU A 64 4.05 10.29 20.49
CA GLU A 64 3.67 11.51 19.79
C GLU A 64 4.70 11.93 18.74
N SER A 65 5.99 11.75 19.00
CA SER A 65 7.05 12.14 18.06
C SER A 65 7.08 11.28 16.80
N LEU A 66 6.53 10.07 16.86
CA LEU A 66 6.51 9.15 15.74
C LEU A 66 5.58 9.61 14.63
N HIS A 67 4.54 10.40 14.95
CA HIS A 67 3.50 10.78 13.97
C HIS A 67 3.02 9.57 13.16
N ALA A 68 2.74 8.47 13.86
CA ALA A 68 2.33 7.22 13.23
C ALA A 68 0.96 7.41 12.58
N ARG A 69 0.82 6.89 11.36
CA ARG A 69 -0.44 6.89 10.60
C ARG A 69 -0.55 5.63 9.75
N ALA A 70 -1.77 5.21 9.46
CA ALA A 70 -2.05 4.01 8.69
C ALA A 70 -3.11 4.29 7.62
N MET A 71 -3.00 3.56 6.51
CA MET A 71 -4.03 3.40 5.50
C MET A 71 -4.28 1.91 5.37
N CYS A 72 -5.52 1.46 5.50
CA CYS A 72 -5.83 0.03 5.60
C CYS A 72 -6.82 -0.44 4.55
N ASP A 73 -6.65 -1.67 4.08
CA ASP A 73 -7.61 -2.36 3.23
C ASP A 73 -7.86 -3.78 3.75
N LYS A 74 -9.02 -4.34 3.39
CA LYS A 74 -9.36 -5.74 3.65
C LYS A 74 -9.44 -6.48 2.33
N GLY A 75 -8.46 -7.32 2.04
CA GLY A 75 -8.44 -8.13 0.83
C GLY A 75 -8.25 -7.35 -0.47
N GLY A 76 -7.70 -6.13 -0.41
CA GLY A 76 -7.47 -5.27 -1.57
C GLY A 76 -8.75 -4.70 -2.19
N ALA A 77 -8.67 -4.28 -3.45
CA ALA A 77 -9.74 -3.55 -4.14
C ALA A 77 -11.04 -4.35 -4.39
N VAL A 78 -11.06 -5.65 -4.07
CA VAL A 78 -12.17 -6.57 -4.40
C VAL A 78 -13.10 -6.89 -3.23
N GLU A 79 -12.74 -6.47 -2.01
CA GLU A 79 -13.48 -6.75 -0.79
C GLU A 79 -13.77 -5.45 -0.03
N ALA A 80 -14.91 -5.42 0.68
CA ALA A 80 -15.28 -4.26 1.47
C ALA A 80 -14.43 -4.19 2.74
N ASN A 81 -13.96 -3.00 3.10
CA ASN A 81 -13.15 -2.75 4.30
C ASN A 81 -13.98 -2.76 5.60
N VAL A 82 -14.70 -3.87 5.83
CA VAL A 82 -15.59 -4.09 6.98
C VAL A 82 -15.53 -5.56 7.40
N GLY A 83 -15.50 -5.81 8.70
CA GLY A 83 -15.56 -7.16 9.28
C GLY A 83 -14.24 -7.71 9.80
N PRO A 84 -14.29 -8.74 10.66
CA PRO A 84 -13.09 -9.45 11.12
C PRO A 84 -12.43 -10.28 10.00
N GLY A 85 -11.20 -10.71 10.21
CA GLY A 85 -10.44 -11.60 9.32
C GLY A 85 -8.94 -11.37 9.37
N SER A 86 -8.19 -12.32 8.80
CA SER A 86 -6.72 -12.31 8.68
C SER A 86 -6.22 -11.69 7.38
N ASN A 87 -7.08 -10.98 6.66
CA ASN A 87 -6.81 -10.43 5.33
C ASN A 87 -6.77 -8.90 5.33
N TRP A 88 -6.57 -8.30 6.50
CA TRP A 88 -6.32 -6.87 6.62
C TRP A 88 -4.86 -6.57 6.34
N ASN A 89 -4.62 -5.63 5.44
CA ASN A 89 -3.30 -5.08 5.17
C ASN A 89 -3.34 -3.59 5.52
N CYS A 90 -2.36 -3.11 6.26
CA CYS A 90 -2.23 -1.69 6.57
C CYS A 90 -0.87 -1.19 6.14
N LEU A 91 -0.85 -0.18 5.28
CA LEU A 91 0.35 0.59 5.02
C LEU A 91 0.53 1.56 6.20
N MET A 92 1.66 1.49 6.89
CA MET A 92 1.95 2.32 8.04
C MET A 92 3.17 3.19 7.81
N SER A 93 3.11 4.44 8.25
CA SER A 93 4.27 5.32 8.27
C SER A 93 4.43 5.96 9.64
N TRP A 94 5.68 6.21 10.01
CA TRP A 94 6.12 6.86 11.24
C TRP A 94 7.46 7.55 11.00
N THR A 95 7.90 8.35 11.96
CA THR A 95 9.12 9.15 11.90
C THR A 95 10.08 8.72 12.99
N ASP A 96 11.19 8.09 12.62
CA ASP A 96 12.33 7.84 13.50
C ASP A 96 13.62 8.24 12.78
N PRO A 97 14.40 9.22 13.27
CA PRO A 97 15.67 9.60 12.64
C PRO A 97 16.72 8.47 12.63
N ASN A 98 16.60 7.47 13.50
CA ASN A 98 17.52 6.32 13.55
C ASN A 98 17.11 5.23 12.56
N ASN A 99 15.88 5.27 12.06
CA ASN A 99 15.32 4.25 11.18
C ASN A 99 14.43 4.93 10.12
N PRO A 100 15.03 5.55 9.10
CA PRO A 100 14.29 6.31 8.11
C PRO A 100 13.42 5.41 7.23
N MET A 101 12.26 5.93 6.84
CA MET A 101 11.35 5.26 5.91
C MET A 101 12.01 5.00 4.55
N PRO A 102 11.58 3.95 3.83
CA PRO A 102 11.98 3.74 2.44
C PRO A 102 11.38 4.84 1.55
N PRO A 103 11.80 4.97 0.28
CA PRO A 103 11.35 6.03 -0.62
C PRO A 103 9.83 6.17 -0.76
N GLU A 104 9.10 5.05 -0.68
CA GLU A 104 7.63 5.00 -0.71
C GLU A 104 6.97 5.52 0.56
N GLY A 105 7.73 5.62 1.66
CA GLY A 105 7.32 6.32 2.86
C GLY A 105 6.54 5.47 3.87
N TYR A 106 6.38 4.16 3.65
CA TYR A 106 5.60 3.28 4.54
C TYR A 106 6.15 1.85 4.62
N GLY A 107 5.67 1.09 5.60
CA GLY A 107 5.82 -0.35 5.72
C GLY A 107 4.47 -1.06 5.70
N LYS A 108 4.42 -2.28 5.15
CA LYS A 108 3.21 -3.10 5.13
C LYS A 108 3.08 -3.91 6.42
N PHE A 109 1.97 -3.74 7.14
CA PHE A 109 1.56 -4.54 8.29
C PHE A 109 0.44 -5.48 7.87
N GLU A 110 0.51 -6.72 8.32
CA GLU A 110 -0.52 -7.74 8.09
C GLU A 110 -1.25 -8.00 9.40
N LEU A 111 -2.58 -8.00 9.37
CA LEU A 111 -3.41 -8.03 10.57
C LEU A 111 -4.43 -9.17 10.54
N ASP A 112 -4.57 -9.84 11.70
CA ASP A 112 -5.73 -10.66 12.03
C ASP A 112 -6.63 -9.90 12.99
N VAL A 113 -7.77 -9.45 12.50
CA VAL A 113 -8.74 -8.68 13.26
C VAL A 113 -9.87 -9.59 13.70
N HIS A 114 -10.09 -9.67 15.01
CA HIS A 114 -11.08 -10.52 15.63
C HIS A 114 -12.45 -9.82 15.77
N SER A 115 -13.51 -10.62 15.91
CA SER A 115 -14.89 -10.12 16.03
C SER A 115 -15.17 -9.33 17.30
N ASN A 116 -14.29 -9.41 18.30
CA ASN A 116 -14.36 -8.63 19.54
C ASN A 116 -13.72 -7.23 19.41
N GLY A 117 -13.21 -6.86 18.24
CA GLY A 117 -12.57 -5.55 18.00
C GLY A 117 -11.12 -5.46 18.45
N CYS A 118 -10.48 -6.60 18.72
CA CYS A 118 -9.03 -6.69 18.91
C CYS A 118 -8.36 -7.27 17.67
N PHE A 119 -7.06 -7.05 17.53
CA PHE A 119 -6.27 -7.51 16.40
C PHE A 119 -4.87 -7.93 16.83
N THR A 120 -4.27 -8.82 16.06
CA THR A 120 -2.82 -9.08 16.07
C THR A 120 -2.22 -8.49 14.80
N ALA A 121 -1.13 -7.75 14.92
CA ALA A 121 -0.45 -7.08 13.81
C ALA A 121 1.01 -7.53 13.70
N GLY A 122 1.42 -7.95 12.51
CA GLY A 122 2.81 -8.28 12.17
C GLY A 122 3.44 -7.20 11.30
N GLY A 123 4.60 -6.68 11.71
CA GLY A 123 5.33 -5.65 11.00
C GLY A 123 6.44 -6.19 10.08
N PRO A 124 6.89 -5.43 9.07
CA PRO A 124 7.94 -5.89 8.16
C PRO A 124 9.30 -5.83 8.86
N SER A 125 9.98 -6.97 8.98
CA SER A 125 11.22 -7.09 9.76
C SER A 125 12.35 -6.16 9.32
N LYS A 126 12.36 -5.73 8.05
CA LYS A 126 13.30 -4.73 7.53
C LYS A 126 13.16 -3.36 8.22
N LEU A 127 11.98 -3.02 8.71
CA LEU A 127 11.71 -1.76 9.39
C LEU A 127 11.60 -1.95 10.90
N VAL A 128 10.88 -2.97 11.37
CA VAL A 128 10.64 -3.14 12.82
C VAL A 128 11.61 -4.10 13.48
N GLY A 129 12.50 -4.77 12.75
CA GLY A 129 13.42 -5.77 13.28
C GLY A 129 12.80 -7.18 13.41
N PHE A 130 13.61 -8.13 13.86
CA PHE A 130 13.18 -9.52 14.08
C PHE A 130 12.47 -9.69 15.43
N GLN A 131 11.97 -10.90 15.71
CA GLN A 131 11.25 -11.24 16.96
C GLN A 131 12.06 -10.92 18.22
N THR A 132 13.38 -10.99 18.14
CA THR A 132 14.27 -10.57 19.22
C THR A 132 15.21 -9.47 18.75
N ILE A 133 15.61 -8.62 19.69
CA ILE A 133 16.60 -7.57 19.51
C ILE A 133 17.64 -7.64 20.62
N THR A 134 18.83 -7.09 20.35
CA THR A 134 19.85 -6.91 21.37
C THR A 134 19.66 -5.54 22.03
N ASP A 135 19.35 -5.52 23.32
CA ASP A 135 19.20 -4.28 24.07
C ASP A 135 20.54 -3.57 24.32
N VAL A 136 20.50 -2.33 24.81
CA VAL A 136 21.70 -1.54 25.17
C VAL A 136 22.60 -2.19 26.24
N ARG A 137 22.14 -3.23 26.93
CA ARG A 137 22.94 -4.01 27.91
C ARG A 137 23.52 -5.28 27.29
N GLY A 138 23.33 -5.50 25.98
CA GLY A 138 23.79 -6.67 25.25
C GLY A 138 22.93 -7.92 25.45
N ARG A 139 21.70 -7.80 25.96
CA ARG A 139 20.81 -8.93 26.19
C ARG A 139 19.87 -9.12 25.01
N GLU A 140 19.62 -10.36 24.65
CA GLU A 140 18.54 -10.69 23.72
C GLU A 140 17.20 -10.56 24.45
N VAL A 141 16.32 -9.71 23.94
CA VAL A 141 15.00 -9.43 24.48
C VAL A 141 13.95 -9.51 23.38
N THR A 142 12.70 -9.79 23.75
CA THR A 142 11.56 -9.75 22.82
C THR A 142 11.41 -8.35 22.24
N ASN A 143 11.27 -8.29 20.92
CA ASN A 143 10.93 -7.09 20.20
C ASN A 143 9.43 -6.79 20.32
N PRO A 144 9.00 -5.70 20.97
CA PRO A 144 7.59 -5.43 21.22
C PRO A 144 6.79 -5.07 19.96
N VAL A 145 7.44 -4.76 18.83
CA VAL A 145 6.77 -4.35 17.58
C VAL A 145 6.95 -5.35 16.43
N TYR A 146 7.58 -6.49 16.67
CA TYR A 146 7.68 -7.56 15.66
C TYR A 146 6.29 -8.12 15.34
N GLU A 147 5.55 -8.49 16.38
CA GLU A 147 4.16 -8.91 16.35
C GLU A 147 3.53 -8.45 17.66
N PHE A 148 2.36 -7.83 17.60
CA PHE A 148 1.72 -7.27 18.78
C PHE A 148 0.21 -7.28 18.67
N ASP A 149 -0.45 -7.26 19.82
CA ASP A 149 -1.90 -7.18 19.92
C ASP A 149 -2.33 -5.74 20.22
N GLY A 150 -3.49 -5.37 19.69
CA GLY A 150 -4.17 -4.11 19.99
C GLY A 150 -5.68 -4.28 19.97
N CYS A 151 -6.40 -3.27 20.44
CA CYS A 151 -7.85 -3.25 20.36
C CYS A 151 -8.36 -1.87 19.98
N PHE A 152 -9.53 -1.82 19.35
CA PHE A 152 -10.18 -0.56 19.04
C PHE A 152 -10.62 0.15 20.31
N ASP A 153 -10.56 1.48 20.29
CA ASP A 153 -11.26 2.28 21.28
C ASP A 153 -12.77 1.95 21.18
N PRO A 154 -13.41 1.45 22.25
CA PRO A 154 -14.84 1.20 22.27
C PRO A 154 -15.70 2.44 21.97
N LYS A 155 -15.12 3.64 22.09
CA LYS A 155 -15.76 4.93 21.80
C LYS A 155 -15.25 5.58 20.50
N GLY A 156 -14.35 4.93 19.77
CA GLY A 156 -13.89 5.41 18.48
C GLY A 156 -15.05 5.46 17.48
N ASP A 157 -15.16 6.56 16.73
CA ASP A 157 -16.12 6.67 15.64
C ASP A 157 -15.64 5.94 14.38
N ASP A 158 -16.43 5.99 13.30
CA ASP A 158 -16.14 5.42 11.98
C ASP A 158 -15.84 6.51 10.92
N ALA A 159 -15.50 7.74 11.33
CA ALA A 159 -15.20 8.80 10.37
C ALA A 159 -13.89 8.48 9.61
N PRO A 160 -13.81 8.66 8.28
CA PRO A 160 -12.57 8.43 7.53
C PRO A 160 -11.40 9.23 8.10
N THR A 161 -10.20 8.63 8.16
CA THR A 161 -8.99 9.31 8.65
C THR A 161 -8.39 10.26 7.61
N GLY A 162 -8.62 9.99 6.32
CA GLY A 162 -8.06 10.73 5.20
C GLY A 162 -6.55 10.50 5.02
N VAL A 163 -5.99 9.46 5.64
CA VAL A 163 -4.59 9.06 5.44
C VAL A 163 -4.51 8.26 4.15
N GLU A 164 -3.68 8.75 3.22
CA GLU A 164 -3.46 8.12 1.93
C GLU A 164 -1.95 7.96 1.71
N PHE A 165 -1.53 6.81 1.17
CA PHE A 165 -0.16 6.56 0.74
C PHE A 165 -0.11 6.32 -0.76
N PRO A 166 0.97 6.70 -1.47
CA PRO A 166 1.07 6.46 -2.90
C PRO A 166 1.23 4.97 -3.22
N SER A 167 0.73 4.52 -4.37
CA SER A 167 1.00 3.17 -4.85
C SER A 167 2.46 2.95 -5.22
N LEU A 168 2.98 1.74 -4.96
CA LEU A 168 4.35 1.36 -5.29
C LEU A 168 4.42 0.62 -6.64
N LEU A 169 5.15 1.18 -7.59
CA LEU A 169 5.43 0.56 -8.88
C LEU A 169 6.66 -0.34 -8.79
N ASN A 170 6.52 -1.58 -9.25
CA ASN A 170 7.58 -2.56 -9.30
C ASN A 170 7.79 -3.08 -10.73
N VAL A 171 9.05 -3.31 -11.10
CA VAL A 171 9.42 -4.06 -12.30
C VAL A 171 9.45 -5.54 -11.95
N THR A 172 8.54 -6.33 -12.53
CA THR A 172 8.39 -7.76 -12.20
C THR A 172 9.05 -8.69 -13.20
N THR A 173 9.48 -8.15 -14.34
CA THR A 173 10.28 -8.93 -15.31
C THR A 173 11.67 -9.21 -14.76
N THR A 174 12.04 -10.48 -14.74
CA THR A 174 13.36 -10.95 -14.30
C THR A 174 14.24 -11.41 -15.45
N VAL A 175 13.64 -11.82 -16.58
CA VAL A 175 14.34 -12.29 -17.78
C VAL A 175 13.65 -11.73 -19.01
N LEU A 176 14.43 -11.14 -19.92
CA LEU A 176 13.91 -10.62 -21.18
C LEU A 176 13.66 -11.74 -22.18
N ARG A 177 12.61 -11.60 -22.98
CA ARG A 177 12.33 -12.47 -24.11
C ARG A 177 11.97 -11.58 -25.30
N PRO A 178 12.88 -11.43 -26.27
CA PRO A 178 12.55 -10.75 -27.51
C PRO A 178 11.41 -11.47 -28.22
N ASP A 179 10.52 -10.71 -28.86
CA ASP A 179 9.53 -11.26 -29.78
C ASP A 179 10.16 -11.61 -31.15
N ALA A 180 9.32 -12.00 -32.12
CA ALA A 180 9.76 -12.35 -33.47
C ALA A 180 10.46 -11.20 -34.21
N ASP A 181 10.21 -9.95 -33.82
CA ASP A 181 10.83 -8.76 -34.39
C ASP A 181 12.06 -8.30 -33.56
N GLY A 182 12.48 -9.09 -32.57
CA GLY A 182 13.61 -8.78 -31.70
C GLY A 182 13.30 -7.69 -30.66
N ARG A 183 12.03 -7.34 -30.44
CA ARG A 183 11.62 -6.31 -29.49
C ARG A 183 11.37 -6.90 -28.11
N VAL A 184 11.70 -6.14 -27.08
CA VAL A 184 11.49 -6.56 -25.70
C VAL A 184 10.27 -5.87 -25.09
N SER A 185 9.78 -6.45 -24.01
CA SER A 185 8.74 -5.84 -23.19
C SER A 185 9.08 -5.97 -21.73
N LEU A 186 8.60 -5.03 -20.94
CA LEU A 186 8.76 -4.98 -19.50
C LEU A 186 7.39 -5.12 -18.83
N GLN A 187 7.29 -6.04 -17.88
CA GLN A 187 6.14 -6.20 -17.01
C GLN A 187 6.33 -5.33 -15.77
N LEU A 188 5.28 -4.57 -15.46
CA LEU A 188 5.20 -3.64 -14.34
C LEU A 188 4.00 -4.03 -13.48
N SER A 189 4.12 -3.95 -12.16
CA SER A 189 3.00 -4.09 -11.24
C SER A 189 2.87 -2.85 -10.38
N CYS A 190 1.66 -2.30 -10.26
CA CYS A 190 1.34 -1.25 -9.31
C CYS A 190 0.74 -1.90 -8.06
N GLY A 191 1.34 -1.66 -6.89
CA GLY A 191 0.85 -2.18 -5.62
C GLY A 191 -0.34 -1.40 -5.08
N THR A 192 -0.85 -1.85 -3.94
CA THR A 192 -1.83 -1.12 -3.12
C THR A 192 -1.29 0.26 -2.75
N GLY A 193 -2.17 1.23 -2.71
CA GLY A 193 -1.87 2.64 -2.49
C GLY A 193 -3.06 3.48 -2.89
N SER A 194 -2.81 4.75 -3.16
CA SER A 194 -3.78 5.67 -3.74
C SER A 194 -3.32 6.10 -5.13
N THR A 195 -4.30 6.33 -6.01
CA THR A 195 -4.17 6.95 -7.33
C THR A 195 -3.44 6.15 -8.40
N GLY A 196 -3.02 4.91 -8.11
CA GLY A 196 -2.31 4.04 -9.04
C GLY A 196 -0.90 4.52 -9.39
N CYS A 197 -0.37 4.02 -10.51
CA CYS A 197 0.99 4.27 -10.96
C CYS A 197 0.99 4.69 -12.42
N ALA A 198 1.57 5.85 -12.71
CA ALA A 198 1.70 6.36 -14.07
C ALA A 198 3.06 7.01 -14.31
N GLY A 199 3.51 7.04 -15.56
CA GLY A 199 4.79 7.62 -15.92
C GLY A 199 5.32 7.09 -17.24
N THR A 200 6.65 7.04 -17.36
CA THR A 200 7.32 6.49 -18.55
C THR A 200 8.43 5.52 -18.18
N VAL A 201 8.72 4.60 -19.11
CA VAL A 201 9.90 3.74 -19.04
C VAL A 201 10.73 3.95 -20.30
N THR A 202 12.02 4.21 -20.12
CA THR A 202 13.01 4.29 -21.19
C THR A 202 13.88 3.04 -21.18
N ALA A 203 14.10 2.42 -22.34
CA ALA A 203 14.97 1.26 -22.48
C ALA A 203 16.21 1.57 -23.35
N VAL A 204 17.37 1.12 -22.88
CA VAL A 204 18.66 1.28 -23.58
C VAL A 204 19.41 -0.05 -23.59
N ALA A 205 19.93 -0.46 -24.74
CA ALA A 205 20.72 -1.68 -24.91
C ALA A 205 21.99 -1.40 -25.71
N GLY A 206 23.17 -1.72 -25.17
CA GLY A 206 24.45 -1.45 -25.83
C GLY A 206 24.63 0.02 -26.28
N GLY A 207 24.11 0.97 -25.49
CA GLY A 207 24.10 2.41 -25.83
C GLY A 207 23.01 2.85 -26.83
N THR A 208 22.23 1.92 -27.38
CA THR A 208 21.11 2.22 -28.30
C THR A 208 19.82 2.44 -27.51
N ASN A 209 19.20 3.60 -27.69
CA ASN A 209 17.87 3.88 -27.13
C ASN A 209 16.78 3.14 -27.92
N LEU A 210 16.12 2.18 -27.25
CA LEU A 210 15.05 1.34 -27.79
C LEU A 210 13.67 2.03 -27.80
N GLY A 211 13.53 3.10 -27.02
CA GLY A 211 12.35 3.94 -26.93
C GLY A 211 12.01 4.32 -25.50
N THR A 212 11.14 5.33 -25.37
CA THR A 212 10.46 5.72 -24.14
C THR A 212 8.97 5.46 -24.32
N VAL A 213 8.36 4.72 -23.41
CA VAL A 213 6.98 4.25 -23.52
C VAL A 213 6.23 4.62 -22.23
N PRO A 214 5.03 5.23 -22.34
CA PRO A 214 4.23 5.56 -21.16
C PRO A 214 3.60 4.30 -20.56
N PHE A 215 3.27 4.37 -19.27
CA PHE A 215 2.41 3.41 -18.59
C PHE A 215 1.40 4.15 -17.70
N ASP A 216 0.26 3.51 -17.49
CA ASP A 216 -0.79 3.96 -16.58
C ASP A 216 -1.48 2.69 -16.05
N LEU A 217 -1.34 2.45 -14.75
CA LEU A 217 -1.81 1.27 -14.05
C LEU A 217 -2.64 1.69 -12.86
N GLN A 218 -3.84 1.12 -12.73
CA GLN A 218 -4.58 1.21 -11.48
C GLN A 218 -3.85 0.41 -10.39
N GLU A 219 -4.19 0.71 -9.14
CA GLU A 219 -3.74 -0.06 -7.97
C GLU A 219 -3.98 -1.56 -8.16
N GLU A 220 -3.05 -2.37 -7.65
CA GLU A 220 -3.10 -3.83 -7.65
C GLU A 220 -3.14 -4.47 -9.06
N LEU A 221 -2.89 -3.68 -10.12
CA LEU A 221 -2.83 -4.18 -11.49
C LEU A 221 -1.40 -4.38 -11.98
N THR A 222 -1.29 -5.28 -12.95
CA THR A 222 -0.06 -5.55 -13.69
C THR A 222 -0.25 -5.19 -15.15
N GLY A 223 0.73 -4.52 -15.74
CA GLY A 223 0.75 -4.15 -17.15
C GLY A 223 2.03 -4.56 -17.85
N LYS A 224 2.00 -4.44 -19.18
CA LYS A 224 3.13 -4.75 -20.06
C LYS A 224 3.43 -3.54 -20.94
N VAL A 225 4.69 -3.13 -20.92
CA VAL A 225 5.23 -2.03 -21.71
C VAL A 225 6.10 -2.60 -22.82
N SER A 226 5.71 -2.44 -24.07
CA SER A 226 6.44 -2.97 -25.23
C SER A 226 7.26 -1.88 -25.92
N PHE A 227 8.54 -2.14 -26.16
CA PHE A 227 9.44 -1.14 -26.76
C PHE A 227 9.41 -1.21 -28.29
N PRO A 228 9.44 -0.06 -28.99
CA PRO A 228 9.18 -0.01 -30.43
C PRO A 228 10.36 -0.49 -31.29
N LYS A 229 11.59 -0.50 -30.76
CA LYS A 229 12.78 -0.91 -31.51
C LYS A 229 13.31 -2.26 -31.04
N ALA A 230 13.85 -3.01 -31.99
CA ALA A 230 14.54 -4.26 -31.72
C ALA A 230 15.81 -4.02 -30.89
N VAL A 231 16.15 -4.99 -30.05
CA VAL A 231 17.43 -5.00 -29.33
C VAL A 231 18.57 -5.22 -30.34
N PRO A 232 19.66 -4.45 -30.29
CA PRO A 232 20.82 -4.66 -31.15
C PRO A 232 21.39 -6.08 -31.01
N GLU A 233 21.85 -6.65 -32.12
CA GLU A 233 22.53 -7.94 -32.11
C GLU A 233 23.77 -7.90 -31.19
N GLY A 234 23.95 -8.95 -30.38
CA GLY A 234 25.05 -9.05 -29.43
C GLY A 234 24.90 -8.24 -28.13
N ALA A 235 23.78 -7.52 -27.93
CA ALA A 235 23.52 -6.87 -26.64
C ALA A 235 23.34 -7.92 -25.53
N ALA A 236 24.14 -7.82 -24.47
CA ALA A 236 24.10 -8.75 -23.34
C ALA A 236 22.96 -8.43 -22.35
N ASP A 237 22.51 -7.17 -22.32
CA ASP A 237 21.51 -6.67 -21.39
C ASP A 237 20.71 -5.51 -21.98
N VAL A 238 19.61 -5.18 -21.29
CA VAL A 238 18.83 -3.96 -21.52
C VAL A 238 18.64 -3.27 -20.17
N THR A 239 18.94 -1.97 -20.13
CA THR A 239 18.74 -1.11 -18.96
C THR A 239 17.45 -0.33 -19.12
N PHE A 240 16.60 -0.41 -18.10
CA PHE A 240 15.31 0.28 -18.01
C PHE A 240 15.39 1.37 -16.96
N THR A 241 15.00 2.59 -17.33
CA THR A 241 14.87 3.72 -16.41
C THR A 241 13.39 4.09 -16.32
N VAL A 242 12.86 4.11 -15.10
CA VAL A 242 11.46 4.42 -14.83
C VAL A 242 11.37 5.84 -14.29
N GLU A 243 10.50 6.65 -14.89
CA GLU A 243 10.17 7.99 -14.41
C GLU A 243 8.68 8.00 -14.05
N ALA A 244 8.36 7.83 -12.77
CA ALA A 244 7.00 7.86 -12.27
C ALA A 244 6.51 9.32 -12.08
N THR A 245 5.34 9.63 -12.62
CA THR A 245 4.62 10.89 -12.39
C THR A 245 3.52 10.73 -11.34
N THR A 246 3.01 9.50 -11.19
CA THR A 246 2.03 9.10 -10.17
C THR A 246 2.52 7.81 -9.50
N GLY A 247 2.28 7.70 -8.19
CA GLY A 247 2.86 6.62 -7.38
C GLY A 247 4.36 6.81 -7.14
N VAL A 248 5.00 5.80 -6.57
CA VAL A 248 6.43 5.76 -6.30
C VAL A 248 7.05 4.63 -7.12
N GLY A 249 8.03 4.96 -7.96
CA GLY A 249 8.77 4.01 -8.77
C GLY A 249 10.19 3.72 -8.24
N PRO A 250 10.91 2.77 -8.86
CA PRO A 250 12.30 2.49 -8.53
C PRO A 250 13.17 3.74 -8.69
N THR A 251 14.04 4.01 -7.71
CA THR A 251 14.95 5.16 -7.74
C THR A 251 16.21 4.91 -8.57
N SER A 252 16.47 3.66 -8.92
CA SER A 252 17.60 3.24 -9.75
C SER A 252 17.12 2.53 -11.01
N SER A 253 17.90 2.61 -12.07
CA SER A 253 17.66 1.83 -13.28
C SER A 253 17.74 0.33 -13.02
N THR A 254 16.93 -0.46 -13.73
CA THR A 254 16.94 -1.92 -13.70
C THR A 254 17.62 -2.45 -14.95
N THR A 255 18.70 -3.21 -14.81
CA THR A 255 19.37 -3.88 -15.93
C THR A 255 18.99 -5.35 -15.95
N LEU A 256 18.41 -5.82 -17.05
CA LEU A 256 17.97 -7.20 -17.21
C LEU A 256 18.80 -7.90 -18.30
N PRO A 257 19.25 -9.14 -18.05
CA PRO A 257 20.05 -9.88 -19.02
C PRO A 257 19.19 -10.29 -20.21
N MET A 258 19.81 -10.25 -21.38
CA MET A 258 19.29 -10.92 -22.57
C MET A 258 19.64 -12.42 -22.46
N PRO A 259 18.70 -13.32 -22.76
CA PRO A 259 19.02 -14.74 -22.83
C PRO A 259 20.12 -14.92 -23.87
N GLY A 260 21.20 -15.61 -23.50
CA GLY A 260 22.31 -15.88 -24.41
C GLY A 260 21.76 -16.48 -25.69
N GLN A 261 22.08 -15.86 -26.83
CA GLN A 261 21.79 -16.46 -28.13
C GLN A 261 22.73 -17.67 -28.25
N GLN A 262 22.25 -18.84 -27.84
CA GLN A 262 22.89 -20.11 -28.15
C GLN A 262 22.66 -20.45 -29.61
#